data_AF-A0A6J7IY17-F1
#
_entry.id   AF-A0A6J7IY17-F1
#
_cell.length_a   1.000
_cell.length_b   1.000
_cell.length_c   1.000
_cell.angle_alpha   90.00
_cell.angle_beta   90.00
_cell.angle_gamma   90.00
#
_symmetry.space_group_name_H-M   'P 1'
#
loop_
_entity.id
_entity.type
_entity.pdbx_description
1 polymer ?
#
loop_
_entity_poly.entity_id
_entity_poly.type
_entity_poly.pdbx_seq_one_letter_code
_entity_poly.pdbx_strand_id
1 'polypeptide(L)'
;MGTYPTKWRPYMQAVKNGDLAMDAGVNRFAARYRMARQLREVSFEGISEKAQAGYTTGLRLSLAYAALDALETAIDSRLGSTLMPSADLSGRLRSSRSAALQEALRSPSASTRLGQRIQTLLSSPDHQDVRPAVERLRHVFVHGEFTPYGSGLATSVWIKRLVDDLAIETLAASDRRFTEWARASNDPPESDESTRVLPI
;
A
#
# COMPACT_ATOMS: atom_id res chain seq x y z
N MET A 1 -0.49 -5.98 17.86
CA MET A 1 -0.19 -6.19 16.43
C MET A 1 1.33 -6.21 16.22
N GLY A 2 1.85 -7.18 15.46
CA GLY A 2 3.28 -7.32 15.22
C GLY A 2 3.89 -6.18 14.40
N THR A 3 5.22 -6.04 14.48
CA THR A 3 6.01 -5.10 13.67
C THR A 3 6.27 -5.64 12.26
N TYR A 4 6.29 -6.97 12.13
CA TYR A 4 6.44 -7.69 10.86
C TYR A 4 5.09 -8.12 10.28
N PRO A 5 5.03 -8.47 8.99
CA PRO A 5 3.90 -9.18 8.39
C PRO A 5 3.57 -10.48 9.16
N THR A 6 2.30 -10.87 9.16
CA THR A 6 1.73 -11.96 9.96
C THR A 6 2.46 -13.29 9.74
N LYS A 7 2.79 -13.64 8.49
CA LYS A 7 3.51 -14.89 8.14
C LYS A 7 5.02 -14.76 8.05
N TRP A 8 5.59 -13.65 8.53
CA TRP A 8 7.03 -13.42 8.44
C TRP A 8 7.87 -14.45 9.21
N ARG A 9 7.49 -14.75 10.46
CA ARG A 9 8.22 -15.71 11.29
C ARG A 9 8.22 -17.12 10.68
N PRO A 10 7.07 -17.70 10.29
CA PRO A 10 7.04 -18.98 9.57
C PRO A 10 7.90 -18.97 8.30
N TYR A 11 7.78 -17.93 7.46
CA TYR A 11 8.59 -17.81 6.25
C TYR A 11 10.10 -17.84 6.55
N MET A 12 10.55 -17.05 7.53
CA MET A 12 11.96 -17.02 7.92
C MET A 12 12.44 -18.33 8.53
N GLN A 13 11.54 -19.10 9.16
CA GLN A 13 11.88 -20.43 9.68
C GLN A 13 12.12 -21.41 8.53
N ALA A 14 11.23 -21.43 7.53
CA ALA A 14 11.40 -22.24 6.31
C ALA A 14 12.70 -21.89 5.58
N VAL A 15 13.04 -20.61 5.48
CA VAL A 15 14.32 -20.17 4.89
C VAL A 15 15.52 -20.66 5.71
N LYS A 16 15.45 -20.62 7.04
CA LYS A 16 16.53 -21.11 7.92
C LYS A 16 16.71 -22.63 7.85
N ASN A 17 15.61 -23.36 7.68
CA ASN A 17 15.62 -24.80 7.54
C ASN A 17 16.14 -25.26 6.17
N GLY A 18 16.21 -24.35 5.19
CA GLY A 18 16.57 -24.67 3.81
C GLY A 18 15.39 -25.07 2.92
N ASP A 19 14.16 -25.02 3.45
CA ASP A 19 12.92 -25.35 2.73
C ASP A 19 12.59 -24.31 1.65
N LEU A 20 13.02 -23.06 1.87
CA LEU A 20 12.85 -21.94 0.94
C LEU A 20 14.17 -21.18 0.75
N ALA A 21 14.39 -20.66 -0.46
CA ALA A 21 15.45 -19.70 -0.70
C ALA A 21 15.07 -18.30 -0.17
N MET A 22 16.06 -17.58 0.33
CA MET A 22 15.87 -16.18 0.74
C MET A 22 15.65 -15.30 -0.50
N ASP A 23 14.52 -14.60 -0.56
CA ASP A 23 14.25 -13.63 -1.63
C ASP A 23 14.59 -12.19 -1.18
N ALA A 24 15.44 -11.52 -1.96
CA ALA A 24 15.87 -10.15 -1.66
C ALA A 24 14.72 -9.13 -1.75
N GLY A 25 13.75 -9.36 -2.64
CA GLY A 25 12.54 -8.55 -2.77
C GLY A 25 11.63 -8.68 -1.56
N VAL A 26 11.39 -9.90 -1.09
CA VAL A 26 10.60 -10.20 0.13
C VAL A 26 11.24 -9.57 1.37
N ASN A 27 12.58 -9.59 1.47
CA ASN A 27 13.30 -8.85 2.52
C ASN A 27 13.10 -7.33 2.43
N ARG A 28 13.19 -6.75 1.22
CA ARG A 28 12.93 -5.31 1.01
C ARG A 28 11.50 -4.94 1.41
N PHE A 29 10.51 -5.77 1.06
CA PHE A 29 9.13 -5.61 1.50
C PHE A 29 9.06 -5.57 3.02
N ALA A 30 9.58 -6.57 3.72
CA ALA A 30 9.47 -6.64 5.18
C ALA A 30 10.14 -5.46 5.89
N ALA A 31 11.29 -4.99 5.39
CA ALA A 31 11.97 -3.80 5.91
C ALA A 31 11.10 -2.53 5.73
N ARG A 32 10.56 -2.30 4.53
CA ARG A 32 9.70 -1.14 4.23
C ARG A 32 8.38 -1.19 5.00
N TYR A 33 7.78 -2.38 5.10
CA TYR A 33 6.56 -2.62 5.89
C TYR A 33 6.76 -2.21 7.35
N ARG A 34 7.86 -2.66 7.97
CA ARG A 34 8.21 -2.28 9.35
C ARG A 34 8.41 -0.79 9.48
N MET A 35 9.16 -0.18 8.58
CA MET A 35 9.42 1.26 8.60
C MET A 35 8.10 2.05 8.54
N ALA A 36 7.21 1.72 7.61
CA ALA A 36 5.90 2.35 7.51
C ALA A 36 5.04 2.18 8.77
N ARG A 37 5.02 0.97 9.36
CA ARG A 37 4.29 0.66 10.61
C ARG A 37 4.83 1.39 11.83
N GLN A 38 6.14 1.62 11.87
CA GLN A 38 6.84 2.20 13.02
C GLN A 38 7.01 3.71 12.91
N LEU A 39 6.84 4.32 11.73
CA LEU A 39 6.92 5.77 11.57
C LEU A 39 5.83 6.46 12.42
N ARG A 40 6.27 7.21 13.44
CA ARG A 40 5.39 8.00 14.31
C ARG A 40 5.32 9.45 13.90
N GLU A 41 6.48 10.06 13.68
CA GLU A 41 6.62 11.48 13.42
C GLU A 41 7.89 11.74 12.60
N VAL A 42 7.87 12.83 11.82
CA VAL A 42 9.07 13.46 11.27
C VAL A 42 9.09 14.93 11.69
N SER A 43 10.26 15.42 12.06
CA SER A 43 10.49 16.81 12.44
C SER A 43 11.26 17.53 11.35
N PHE A 44 10.85 18.77 11.07
CA PHE A 44 11.48 19.64 10.09
C PHE A 44 11.69 21.02 10.69
N GLU A 45 12.92 21.53 10.59
CA GLU A 45 13.24 22.87 11.06
C GLU A 45 12.50 23.94 10.24
N GLY A 46 11.97 24.97 10.93
CA GLY A 46 11.27 26.09 10.28
C GLY A 46 9.88 25.79 9.73
N ILE A 47 9.34 24.58 9.92
CA ILE A 47 7.99 24.19 9.48
C ILE A 47 7.03 24.13 10.67
N SER A 48 5.80 24.64 10.50
CA SER A 48 4.76 24.59 11.53
C SER A 48 4.38 23.15 11.91
N GLU A 49 4.03 22.89 13.17
CA GLU A 49 3.63 21.56 13.65
C GLU A 49 2.50 20.93 12.80
N LYS A 50 1.52 21.75 12.37
CA LYS A 50 0.42 21.30 11.51
C LYS A 50 0.91 20.79 10.16
N ALA A 51 1.87 21.50 9.55
CA ALA A 51 2.47 21.09 8.30
C ALA A 51 3.35 19.85 8.48
N GLN A 52 4.17 19.79 9.55
CA GLN A 52 4.97 18.61 9.90
C GLN A 52 4.09 17.36 10.07
N ALA A 53 2.98 17.48 10.79
CA ALA A 53 2.01 16.40 10.92
C ALA A 53 1.42 15.98 9.57
N GLY A 54 1.18 16.93 8.66
CA GLY A 54 0.71 16.64 7.30
C GLY A 54 1.75 15.90 6.47
N TYR A 55 3.01 16.34 6.50
CA TYR A 55 4.11 15.65 5.85
C TYR A 55 4.34 14.26 6.42
N THR A 56 4.26 14.09 7.74
CA THR A 56 4.32 12.78 8.41
C THR A 56 3.27 11.82 7.85
N THR A 57 2.03 12.30 7.68
CA THR A 57 0.92 11.50 7.16
C THR A 57 1.17 11.08 5.71
N GLY A 58 1.58 12.02 4.84
CA GLY A 58 1.92 11.72 3.45
C GLY A 58 3.12 10.78 3.29
N LEU A 59 4.14 10.94 4.15
CA LEU A 59 5.30 10.06 4.18
C LEU A 59 4.93 8.65 4.61
N ARG A 60 4.09 8.50 5.63
CA ARG A 60 3.60 7.19 6.09
C ARG A 60 2.86 6.45 4.98
N LEU A 61 1.96 7.13 4.26
CA LEU A 61 1.28 6.57 3.09
C LEU A 61 2.29 6.14 2.01
N SER A 62 3.26 7.00 1.72
CA SER A 62 4.28 6.73 0.69
C SER A 62 5.14 5.51 1.04
N LEU A 63 5.52 5.36 2.31
CA LEU A 63 6.25 4.18 2.79
C LEU A 63 5.39 2.92 2.76
N ALA A 64 4.11 3.03 3.12
CA ALA A 64 3.16 1.92 3.01
C ALA A 64 3.03 1.44 1.56
N TYR A 65 2.88 2.37 0.61
CA TYR A 65 2.87 2.04 -0.81
C TYR A 65 4.19 1.43 -1.28
N ALA A 66 5.34 1.96 -0.83
CA ALA A 66 6.65 1.41 -1.18
C ALA A 66 6.87 -0.02 -0.65
N ALA A 67 6.20 -0.40 0.44
CA ALA A 67 6.16 -1.77 0.92
C ALA A 67 5.32 -2.65 -0.01
N LEU A 68 4.09 -2.23 -0.36
CA LEU A 68 3.24 -2.94 -1.30
C LEU A 68 3.95 -3.17 -2.65
N ASP A 69 4.55 -2.13 -3.20
CA ASP A 69 5.29 -2.18 -4.47
C ASP A 69 6.48 -3.15 -4.42
N ALA A 70 7.22 -3.16 -3.31
CA ALA A 70 8.30 -4.12 -3.10
C ALA A 70 7.80 -5.55 -3.02
N LEU A 71 6.63 -5.77 -2.40
CA LEU A 71 6.00 -7.08 -2.33
C LEU A 71 5.60 -7.55 -3.73
N GLU A 72 4.82 -6.75 -4.46
CA GLU A 72 4.37 -7.11 -5.80
C GLU A 72 5.54 -7.35 -6.76
N THR A 73 6.61 -6.55 -6.66
CA THR A 73 7.84 -6.80 -7.44
C THR A 73 8.48 -8.16 -7.11
N ALA A 74 8.37 -8.62 -5.87
CA ALA A 74 9.01 -9.83 -5.39
C ALA A 74 8.17 -11.09 -5.68
N ILE A 75 6.85 -11.02 -5.54
CA ILE A 75 5.98 -12.20 -5.56
C ILE A 75 5.00 -12.26 -6.72
N ASP A 76 4.81 -11.15 -7.44
CA ASP A 76 3.95 -11.07 -8.61
C ASP A 76 4.78 -10.76 -9.86
N SER A 77 4.32 -11.25 -11.01
CA SER A 77 4.89 -10.86 -12.31
C SER A 77 4.36 -9.51 -12.82
N ARG A 78 3.46 -8.87 -12.08
CA ARG A 78 2.76 -7.64 -12.49
C ARG A 78 2.47 -6.70 -11.32
N LEU A 79 3.09 -5.52 -11.36
CA LEU A 79 2.72 -4.38 -10.50
C LEU A 79 1.27 -3.96 -10.75
N GLY A 80 0.56 -3.58 -9.69
CA GLY A 80 -0.85 -3.17 -9.82
C GLY A 80 -1.86 -4.26 -9.53
N SER A 81 -1.43 -5.47 -9.13
CA SER A 81 -2.27 -6.67 -8.99
C SER A 81 -3.12 -6.68 -7.72
N THR A 82 -2.59 -6.18 -6.60
CA THR A 82 -3.27 -6.20 -5.31
C THR A 82 -4.43 -5.21 -5.27
N LEU A 83 -5.65 -5.71 -5.13
CA LEU A 83 -6.83 -4.88 -4.92
C LEU A 83 -6.93 -4.42 -3.46
N MET A 84 -7.46 -3.22 -3.25
CA MET A 84 -7.71 -2.65 -1.93
C MET A 84 -9.18 -2.28 -1.78
N PRO A 85 -10.11 -3.27 -1.73
CA PRO A 85 -11.53 -2.98 -1.59
C PRO A 85 -11.84 -2.44 -0.19
N SER A 86 -12.43 -1.24 -0.11
CA SER A 86 -12.91 -0.67 1.14
C SER A 86 -14.07 0.30 0.89
N ALA A 87 -15.30 -0.16 1.20
CA ALA A 87 -16.51 0.65 1.06
C ALA A 87 -16.47 1.93 1.93
N ASP A 88 -15.93 1.83 3.16
CA ASP A 88 -15.77 2.99 4.05
C ASP A 88 -14.84 4.04 3.45
N LEU A 89 -13.62 3.62 3.08
CA LEU A 89 -12.61 4.55 2.57
C LEU A 89 -13.01 5.14 1.22
N SER A 90 -13.60 4.35 0.32
CA SER A 90 -14.12 4.86 -0.94
C SER A 90 -15.26 5.85 -0.72
N GLY A 91 -16.16 5.58 0.23
CA GLY A 91 -17.24 6.50 0.61
C GLY A 91 -16.71 7.82 1.19
N ARG A 92 -15.71 7.76 2.07
CA ARG A 92 -15.06 8.95 2.64
C ARG A 92 -14.30 9.74 1.58
N LEU A 93 -13.61 9.07 0.65
CA LEU A 93 -12.93 9.74 -0.46
C LEU A 93 -13.91 10.51 -1.37
N ARG A 94 -15.15 10.04 -1.52
CA ARG A 94 -16.21 10.73 -2.28
C ARG A 94 -16.91 11.85 -1.53
N SER A 95 -16.81 11.88 -0.20
CA SER A 95 -17.48 12.88 0.63
C SER A 95 -17.08 14.32 0.26
N SER A 96 -17.99 15.28 0.33
CA SER A 96 -17.67 16.70 0.18
C SER A 96 -16.62 17.19 1.20
N ARG A 97 -16.49 16.50 2.34
CA ARG A 97 -15.48 16.79 3.38
C ARG A 97 -14.04 16.52 2.90
N SER A 98 -13.85 15.76 1.82
CA SER A 98 -12.54 15.47 1.22
C SER A 98 -12.24 16.34 0.00
N ALA A 99 -13.01 17.39 -0.31
CA ALA A 99 -12.87 18.17 -1.55
C ALA A 99 -11.43 18.60 -1.88
N ALA A 100 -10.69 19.13 -0.90
CA ALA A 100 -9.27 19.51 -1.09
C ALA A 100 -8.37 18.30 -1.44
N LEU A 101 -8.64 17.15 -0.83
CA LEU A 101 -7.93 15.91 -1.15
C LEU A 101 -8.32 15.39 -2.54
N GLN A 102 -9.60 15.49 -2.92
CA GLN A 102 -10.06 15.10 -4.25
C GLN A 102 -9.39 15.95 -5.34
N GLU A 103 -9.17 17.24 -5.09
CA GLU A 103 -8.43 18.10 -6.03
C GLU A 103 -6.98 17.63 -6.20
N ALA A 104 -6.29 17.34 -5.09
CA ALA A 104 -4.96 16.75 -5.15
C ALA A 104 -4.93 15.41 -5.91
N LEU A 105 -5.99 14.60 -5.81
CA LEU A 105 -6.14 13.36 -6.57
C LEU A 105 -6.35 13.62 -8.07
N ARG A 106 -7.12 14.66 -8.45
CA ARG A 106 -7.43 14.99 -9.85
C ARG A 106 -6.33 15.76 -10.58
N SER A 107 -5.22 16.12 -9.92
CA SER A 107 -4.13 16.87 -10.55
C SER A 107 -3.71 16.24 -11.91
N PRO A 108 -3.40 17.06 -12.94
CA PRO A 108 -3.22 16.61 -14.33
C PRO A 108 -1.93 15.83 -14.61
N SER A 109 -1.00 15.72 -13.66
CA SER A 109 0.26 14.97 -13.83
C SER A 109 0.08 13.44 -13.82
N ALA A 110 -1.12 12.93 -13.58
CA ALA A 110 -1.38 11.49 -13.64
C ALA A 110 -1.33 10.96 -15.08
N SER A 111 -0.86 9.72 -15.24
CA SER A 111 -1.05 9.02 -16.52
C SER A 111 -2.55 8.91 -16.83
N THR A 112 -2.91 8.92 -18.12
CA THR A 112 -4.31 8.85 -18.57
C THR A 112 -5.08 7.70 -17.89
N ARG A 113 -4.43 6.54 -17.74
CA ARG A 113 -5.02 5.37 -17.09
C ARG A 113 -5.25 5.57 -15.59
N LEU A 114 -4.28 6.12 -14.87
CA LEU A 114 -4.44 6.37 -13.42
C LEU A 114 -5.51 7.47 -13.18
N GLY A 115 -5.51 8.52 -14.01
CA GLY A 115 -6.54 9.56 -13.98
C GLY A 115 -7.95 8.99 -14.17
N GLN A 116 -8.13 8.08 -15.13
CA GLN A 116 -9.41 7.38 -15.32
C GLN A 116 -9.81 6.56 -14.10
N ARG A 117 -8.90 5.77 -13.50
CA ARG A 117 -9.19 4.98 -12.29
C ARG A 117 -9.59 5.86 -11.10
N ILE A 118 -8.94 7.00 -10.93
CA ILE A 118 -9.29 7.99 -9.89
C ILE A 118 -10.68 8.55 -10.16
N GLN A 119 -10.96 8.93 -11.40
CA GLN A 119 -12.28 9.45 -11.77
C GLN A 119 -13.37 8.42 -11.52
N THR A 120 -13.14 7.15 -11.85
CA THR A 120 -14.04 6.04 -11.54
C THR A 120 -14.25 5.90 -10.02
N LEU A 121 -13.18 5.88 -9.23
CA LEU A 121 -13.25 5.80 -7.76
C LEU A 121 -14.09 6.94 -7.15
N LEU A 122 -13.90 8.17 -7.65
CA LEU A 122 -14.57 9.35 -7.12
C LEU A 122 -16.01 9.52 -7.62
N SER A 123 -16.38 8.93 -8.75
CA SER A 123 -17.70 9.15 -9.38
C SER A 123 -18.63 7.95 -9.30
N SER A 124 -18.11 6.74 -9.17
CA SER A 124 -18.91 5.51 -9.11
C SER A 124 -19.10 5.05 -7.65
N PRO A 125 -20.33 5.04 -7.12
CA PRO A 125 -20.61 4.54 -5.77
C PRO A 125 -20.21 3.07 -5.56
N ASP A 126 -20.33 2.26 -6.60
CA ASP A 126 -20.05 0.82 -6.57
C ASP A 126 -18.55 0.50 -6.63
N HIS A 127 -17.70 1.48 -7.00
CA HIS A 127 -16.27 1.30 -7.03
C HIS A 127 -15.65 1.47 -5.64
N GLN A 128 -15.06 0.39 -5.13
CA GLN A 128 -14.53 0.31 -3.76
C GLN A 128 -13.00 0.13 -3.70
N ASP A 129 -12.32 -0.06 -4.84
CA ASP A 129 -10.86 -0.18 -4.85
C ASP A 129 -10.23 1.20 -4.59
N VAL A 130 -9.63 1.37 -3.41
CA VAL A 130 -9.01 2.66 -3.02
C VAL A 130 -7.55 2.78 -3.44
N ARG A 131 -6.98 1.73 -4.04
CA ARG A 131 -5.60 1.73 -4.52
C ARG A 131 -5.24 2.92 -5.45
N PRO A 132 -6.09 3.32 -6.41
CA PRO A 132 -5.79 4.48 -7.26
C PRO A 132 -5.51 5.76 -6.46
N ALA A 133 -6.20 5.94 -5.33
CA ALA A 133 -5.96 7.09 -4.46
C ALA A 133 -4.59 7.02 -3.77
N VAL A 134 -4.20 5.83 -3.30
CA VAL A 134 -2.88 5.61 -2.69
C VAL A 134 -1.75 5.86 -3.69
N GLU A 135 -1.86 5.25 -4.88
CA GLU A 135 -0.90 5.43 -5.99
C GLU A 135 -0.73 6.92 -6.30
N ARG A 136 -1.84 7.64 -6.42
CA ARG A 136 -1.83 9.06 -6.75
C ARG A 136 -1.23 9.91 -5.66
N LEU A 137 -1.67 9.74 -4.41
CA LEU A 137 -1.19 10.53 -3.27
C LEU A 137 0.30 10.33 -3.06
N ARG A 138 0.80 9.09 -3.18
CA ARG A 138 2.25 8.82 -3.17
C ARG A 138 2.95 9.55 -4.30
N HIS A 139 2.39 9.52 -5.51
CA HIS A 139 2.99 10.20 -6.66
C HIS A 139 3.11 11.71 -6.41
N VAL A 140 2.01 12.39 -6.11
CA VAL A 140 2.04 13.85 -5.91
C VAL A 140 2.87 14.26 -4.68
N PHE A 141 2.94 13.41 -3.64
CA PHE A 141 3.81 13.62 -2.49
C PHE A 141 5.28 13.59 -2.86
N VAL A 142 5.73 12.53 -3.52
CA VAL A 142 7.15 12.34 -3.86
C VAL A 142 7.63 13.34 -4.90
N HIS A 143 6.77 13.76 -5.83
CA HIS A 143 7.11 14.72 -6.88
C HIS A 143 6.92 16.19 -6.47
N GLY A 144 6.56 16.46 -5.21
CA GLY A 144 6.49 17.83 -4.67
C GLY A 144 5.25 18.64 -5.07
N GLU A 145 4.32 18.04 -5.82
CA GLU A 145 3.03 18.66 -6.19
C GLU A 145 2.05 18.73 -5.00
N PHE A 146 2.34 17.96 -3.96
CA PHE A 146 1.52 17.88 -2.76
C PHE A 146 2.04 18.79 -1.65
N THR A 147 1.16 19.62 -1.11
CA THR A 147 1.43 20.38 0.11
C THR A 147 0.43 20.00 1.22
N PRO A 148 0.85 20.00 2.51
CA PRO A 148 -0.05 19.75 3.62
C PRO A 148 -1.27 20.69 3.66
N TYR A 149 -1.10 21.96 3.29
CA TYR A 149 -2.21 22.92 3.27
C TYR A 149 -3.12 22.73 2.06
N GLY A 150 -2.56 22.59 0.85
CA GLY A 150 -3.35 22.43 -0.39
C GLY A 150 -4.18 21.14 -0.41
N SER A 151 -3.68 20.07 0.21
CA SER A 151 -4.41 18.80 0.35
C SER A 151 -5.41 18.75 1.52
N GLY A 152 -5.39 19.77 2.39
CA GLY A 152 -6.17 19.80 3.63
C GLY A 152 -5.60 18.98 4.79
N LEU A 153 -4.43 18.34 4.65
CA LEU A 153 -3.78 17.57 5.72
C LEU A 153 -3.29 18.40 6.92
N ALA A 154 -2.97 19.68 6.71
CA ALA A 154 -2.58 20.60 7.78
C ALA A 154 -3.80 21.29 8.43
N THR A 155 -4.95 21.30 7.76
CA THR A 155 -6.12 22.08 8.16
C THR A 155 -7.28 21.21 8.66
N SER A 156 -7.33 19.93 8.29
CA SER A 156 -8.41 19.01 8.67
C SER A 156 -7.88 17.72 9.28
N VAL A 157 -8.18 17.52 10.57
CA VAL A 157 -7.93 16.25 11.29
C VAL A 157 -8.66 15.10 10.61
N TRP A 158 -9.84 15.34 10.04
CA TRP A 158 -10.62 14.31 9.37
C TRP A 158 -9.96 13.84 8.07
N ILE A 159 -9.42 14.77 7.26
CA ILE A 159 -8.67 14.41 6.03
C ILE A 159 -7.38 13.68 6.42
N LYS A 160 -6.69 14.14 7.47
CA LYS A 160 -5.50 13.47 8.00
C LYS A 160 -5.78 12.02 8.36
N ARG A 161 -6.83 11.77 9.14
CA ARG A 161 -7.27 10.41 9.50
C ARG A 161 -7.60 9.57 8.26
N LEU A 162 -8.28 10.15 7.26
CA LEU A 162 -8.57 9.43 6.00
C LEU A 162 -7.28 8.97 5.30
N VAL A 163 -6.26 9.82 5.21
CA VAL A 163 -4.99 9.45 4.58
C VAL A 163 -4.19 8.45 5.43
N ASP A 164 -4.22 8.58 6.76
CA ASP A 164 -3.64 7.57 7.65
C ASP A 164 -4.34 6.21 7.51
N ASP A 165 -5.68 6.19 7.42
CA ASP A 165 -6.45 4.96 7.23
C ASP A 165 -6.15 4.30 5.87
N LEU A 166 -5.92 5.09 4.82
CA LEU A 166 -5.42 4.57 3.53
C LEU A 166 -4.04 3.90 3.68
N ALA A 167 -3.14 4.49 4.48
CA ALA A 167 -1.83 3.89 4.75
C ALA A 167 -1.97 2.57 5.54
N ILE A 168 -2.88 2.52 6.51
CA ILE A 168 -3.20 1.31 7.27
C ILE A 168 -3.76 0.23 6.34
N GLU A 169 -4.72 0.56 5.48
CA GLU A 169 -5.30 -0.40 4.53
C GLU A 169 -4.26 -0.88 3.51
N THR A 170 -3.35 -0.02 3.07
CA THR A 170 -2.24 -0.42 2.18
C THR A 170 -1.36 -1.49 2.83
N LEU A 171 -1.02 -1.30 4.10
CA LEU A 171 -0.24 -2.28 4.87
C LEU A 171 -1.05 -3.56 5.10
N ALA A 172 -2.34 -3.44 5.45
CA ALA A 172 -3.20 -4.60 5.62
C ALA A 172 -3.32 -5.43 4.32
N ALA A 173 -3.50 -4.78 3.18
CA ALA A 173 -3.53 -5.43 1.87
C ALA A 173 -2.21 -6.14 1.55
N SER A 174 -1.08 -5.48 1.84
CA SER A 174 0.25 -6.09 1.68
C SER A 174 0.43 -7.31 2.58
N ASP A 175 -0.02 -7.26 3.84
CA ASP A 175 0.09 -8.39 4.77
C ASP A 175 -0.80 -9.56 4.37
N ARG A 176 -2.03 -9.28 3.90
CA ARG A 176 -2.91 -10.32 3.32
C ARG A 176 -2.26 -11.00 2.13
N ARG A 177 -1.77 -10.21 1.16
CA ARG A 177 -1.13 -10.73 -0.05
C ARG A 177 0.12 -11.55 0.27
N PHE A 178 0.98 -11.05 1.15
CA PHE A 178 2.17 -11.80 1.60
C PHE A 178 1.79 -13.09 2.31
N THR A 179 0.75 -13.06 3.15
CA THR A 179 0.27 -14.24 3.88
C THR A 179 -0.26 -15.32 2.94
N GLU A 180 -1.00 -14.93 1.90
CA GLU A 180 -1.47 -15.85 0.84
C GLU A 180 -0.29 -16.51 0.12
N TRP A 181 0.65 -15.70 -0.36
CA TRP A 181 1.84 -16.20 -1.05
C TRP A 181 2.69 -17.12 -0.16
N ALA A 182 3.00 -16.68 1.07
CA ALA A 182 3.83 -17.46 1.99
C ALA A 182 3.20 -18.79 2.41
N ARG A 183 1.86 -18.90 2.41
CA ARG A 183 1.18 -20.18 2.60
C ARG A 183 1.36 -21.09 1.39
N ALA A 184 1.11 -20.58 0.19
CA ALA A 184 1.26 -21.33 -1.05
C ALA A 184 2.71 -21.78 -1.29
N SER A 185 3.71 -21.04 -0.82
CA SER A 185 5.13 -21.43 -0.92
C SER A 185 5.55 -22.48 0.10
N ASN A 186 4.92 -22.55 1.27
CA ASN A 186 5.25 -23.54 2.31
C ASN A 186 4.51 -24.87 2.13
N ASP A 187 3.31 -24.84 1.55
CA ASP A 187 2.52 -26.03 1.21
C ASP A 187 2.27 -26.04 -0.32
N PRO A 188 3.28 -26.41 -1.14
CA PRO A 188 3.04 -26.58 -2.57
C PRO A 188 1.97 -27.66 -2.77
N PRO A 189 1.01 -27.48 -3.70
CA PRO A 189 0.02 -28.52 -3.98
C PRO A 189 0.73 -29.83 -4.29
N GLU A 190 0.26 -30.94 -3.70
CA GLU A 190 0.76 -32.28 -4.00
C GLU A 190 0.87 -32.41 -5.52
N SER A 191 2.08 -32.65 -6.02
CA SER A 191 2.29 -32.89 -7.43
C SER A 191 1.42 -34.07 -7.83
N ASP A 192 0.46 -33.83 -8.71
CA ASP A 192 -0.41 -34.85 -9.26
C ASP A 192 0.47 -35.96 -9.88
N GLU A 193 0.62 -37.09 -9.18
CA GLU A 193 1.46 -38.22 -9.58
C GLU A 193 0.98 -38.92 -10.86
N SER A 194 -0.09 -38.43 -11.49
CA SER A 194 -0.69 -38.97 -12.70
C SER A 194 0.15 -38.85 -13.99
N THR A 195 1.39 -38.33 -13.93
CA THR A 195 2.27 -38.23 -15.11
C THR A 195 3.59 -38.99 -14.98
N ARG A 196 3.59 -40.16 -14.31
CA ARG A 196 4.64 -41.16 -14.55
C ARG A 196 4.26 -42.02 -15.75
N VAL A 197 4.66 -41.57 -16.94
CA VAL A 197 4.72 -42.42 -18.13
C VAL A 197 5.71 -43.55 -17.84
N LEU A 198 5.23 -44.78 -17.80
CA LEU A 198 6.07 -45.98 -17.72
C LEU A 198 6.86 -46.12 -19.04
N PRO A 199 8.17 -46.41 -19.00
CA PRO A 199 8.91 -46.75 -20.20
C PRO A 199 8.46 -48.14 -20.69
N ILE A 200 8.23 -48.24 -22.01
CA ILE A 200 8.01 -49.49 -22.76
C ILE A 200 9.31 -50.27 -22.84
#